data_AF-A0A2V2RTK3-F1
#
_entry.id   AF-A0A2V2RTK3-F1
#
_cell.length_a   1.000
_cell.length_b   1.000
_cell.length_c   1.000
_cell.angle_alpha   90.00
_cell.angle_beta   90.00
_cell.angle_gamma   90.00
#
_symmetry.space_group_name_H-M   'P 1'
#
loop_
_entity.id
_entity.type
_entity.pdbx_description
1 polymer ?
#
loop_
_entity_poly.entity_id
_entity_poly.type
_entity_poly.pdbx_seq_one_letter_code
_entity_poly.pdbx_strand_id
1 'polypeptide(L)'
;MITGHNTDITYKGTIYHVQTEDKGRANPVIETLVYKGGEILDAKRTSYGTMLEDGSYEEKKIISMIEEQHRVMITEIRAGRYDKGSSTGPQRAIVDPLAEGIIDSKKSLDQVILDYLASEEEKEKLVLQLQGAHEFTEGEGCTLTIITKTSQEEPLKGTKIIVKIISTVKKPITIYEGKTDRNGVLMVEFVMPEFPDGNAAVLIQAFSDIGSDEIKQLIKKRKKVVTPRKKP
;
A
#
# COMPACT_ATOMS: atom_id res chain seq x y z
N MET A 1 21.00 -4.26 8.46
CA MET A 1 19.67 -4.80 8.82
C MET A 1 18.67 -3.90 8.15
N ILE A 2 17.89 -4.45 7.25
CA ILE A 2 16.91 -3.69 6.48
C ILE A 2 15.62 -3.65 7.31
N THR A 3 15.00 -2.48 7.44
CA THR A 3 13.76 -2.31 8.20
C THR A 3 12.65 -3.16 7.60
N GLY A 4 12.02 -3.97 8.44
CA GLY A 4 10.93 -4.84 8.03
C GLY A 4 9.59 -4.14 7.80
N HIS A 5 8.60 -4.89 7.33
CA HIS A 5 7.22 -4.45 7.18
C HIS A 5 6.37 -4.98 8.33
N ASN A 6 5.48 -4.15 8.86
CA ASN A 6 4.47 -4.56 9.84
C ASN A 6 3.10 -4.07 9.38
N THR A 7 2.13 -4.98 9.27
CA THR A 7 0.80 -4.66 8.77
C THR A 7 -0.28 -5.42 9.55
N ASP A 8 -1.29 -4.68 10.00
CA ASP A 8 -2.49 -5.23 10.62
C ASP A 8 -3.58 -5.42 9.57
N ILE A 9 -4.16 -6.62 9.51
CA ILE A 9 -5.16 -6.99 8.51
C ILE A 9 -6.41 -7.48 9.22
N THR A 10 -7.52 -6.80 8.98
CA THR A 10 -8.83 -7.27 9.43
C THR A 10 -9.47 -8.16 8.37
N TYR A 11 -9.74 -9.41 8.73
CA TYR A 11 -10.46 -10.37 7.88
C TYR A 11 -11.56 -11.06 8.70
N LYS A 12 -12.81 -10.99 8.22
CA LYS A 12 -14.01 -11.52 8.90
C LYS A 12 -14.09 -11.16 10.40
N GLY A 13 -13.78 -9.91 10.74
CA GLY A 13 -13.82 -9.41 12.12
C GLY A 13 -12.66 -9.88 13.02
N THR A 14 -11.70 -10.63 12.48
CA THR A 14 -10.45 -11.00 13.17
C THR A 14 -9.30 -10.13 12.67
N ILE A 15 -8.48 -9.63 13.59
CA ILE A 15 -7.25 -8.90 13.26
C ILE A 15 -6.08 -9.88 13.23
N TYR A 16 -5.34 -9.87 12.13
CA TYR A 16 -4.10 -10.59 11.93
C TYR A 16 -2.95 -9.58 11.86
N HIS A 17 -1.87 -9.83 12.58
CA HIS A 17 -0.65 -9.02 12.51
C HIS A 17 0.37 -9.74 11.66
N VAL A 18 0.87 -9.10 10.61
CA VAL A 18 1.91 -9.66 9.74
C VAL A 18 3.18 -8.85 9.91
N GLN A 19 4.27 -9.48 10.30
CA GLN A 19 5.57 -8.85 10.47
C GLN A 19 6.60 -9.55 9.59
N THR A 20 7.31 -8.84 8.72
CA THR A 20 8.36 -9.38 7.86
C THR A 20 9.66 -8.64 8.07
N GLU A 21 10.73 -9.33 8.44
CA GLU A 21 12.04 -8.73 8.80
C GLU A 21 13.22 -9.47 8.18
N ASP A 22 14.28 -8.72 7.87
CA ASP A 22 15.61 -9.26 7.54
C ASP A 22 16.40 -9.57 8.81
N LYS A 23 16.90 -10.81 8.96
CA LYS A 23 17.78 -11.21 10.07
C LYS A 23 19.25 -10.84 9.84
N GLY A 24 19.57 -10.20 8.71
CA GLY A 24 20.86 -9.60 8.40
C GLY A 24 21.86 -10.59 7.80
N ARG A 25 23.00 -10.08 7.31
CA ARG A 25 23.98 -10.90 6.56
C ARG A 25 24.62 -12.04 7.37
N ALA A 26 24.64 -11.92 8.71
CA ALA A 26 25.13 -12.98 9.59
C ALA A 26 24.14 -14.16 9.71
N ASN A 27 22.87 -13.92 9.41
CA ASN A 27 21.81 -14.93 9.33
C ASN A 27 20.91 -14.55 8.14
N PRO A 28 21.33 -14.86 6.89
CA PRO A 28 20.77 -14.27 5.68
C PRO A 28 19.39 -14.84 5.34
N VAL A 29 18.42 -14.49 6.18
CA VAL A 29 17.06 -15.01 6.18
C VAL A 29 16.09 -13.86 6.34
N ILE A 30 15.08 -13.84 5.48
CA ILE A 30 13.90 -13.00 5.61
C ILE A 30 12.83 -13.82 6.33
N GLU A 31 12.37 -13.34 7.48
CA GLU A 31 11.38 -14.01 8.31
C GLU A 31 10.05 -13.24 8.27
N THR A 32 8.94 -13.92 7.97
CA THR A 32 7.60 -13.41 8.16
C THR A 32 6.89 -14.18 9.26
N LEU A 33 6.22 -13.46 10.16
CA LEU A 33 5.41 -14.01 11.25
C LEU A 33 3.99 -13.49 11.13
N VAL A 34 3.02 -14.38 11.23
CA VAL A 34 1.59 -14.05 11.26
C VAL A 34 1.05 -14.35 12.65
N TYR A 35 0.48 -13.34 13.30
CA TYR A 35 -0.09 -13.45 14.63
C TYR A 35 -1.59 -13.17 14.64
N LYS A 36 -2.28 -13.81 15.57
CA LYS A 36 -3.67 -13.52 15.91
C LYS A 36 -3.85 -13.57 17.43
N GLY A 37 -4.22 -12.45 18.05
CA GLY A 37 -4.51 -12.41 19.49
C GLY A 37 -3.35 -12.86 20.40
N GLY A 38 -2.10 -12.76 19.95
CA GLY A 38 -0.90 -13.18 20.69
C GLY A 38 -0.39 -14.58 20.36
N GLU A 39 -1.08 -15.35 19.52
CA GLU A 39 -0.62 -16.65 19.02
C GLU A 39 0.03 -16.51 17.64
N ILE A 40 1.15 -17.22 17.41
CA ILE A 40 1.76 -17.34 16.07
C ILE A 40 0.98 -18.39 15.29
N LEU A 41 0.36 -17.97 14.20
CA LEU A 41 -0.37 -18.84 13.29
C LEU A 41 0.53 -19.43 12.21
N ASP A 42 1.50 -18.65 11.72
CA ASP A 42 2.40 -19.07 10.65
C ASP A 42 3.74 -18.35 10.74
N ALA A 43 4.79 -19.02 10.27
CA ALA A 43 6.14 -18.49 10.18
C ALA A 43 6.78 -18.94 8.87
N LYS A 44 7.17 -17.99 8.02
CA LYS A 44 7.89 -18.26 6.76
C LYS A 44 9.29 -17.68 6.81
N ARG A 45 10.26 -18.48 6.35
CA ARG A 45 11.67 -18.09 6.27
C ARG A 45 12.18 -18.32 4.86
N THR A 46 12.77 -17.29 4.26
CA THR A 46 13.40 -17.37 2.94
C THR A 46 14.87 -16.99 3.09
N SER A 47 15.75 -17.94 2.78
CA SER A 47 17.19 -17.69 2.79
C SER A 47 17.61 -16.92 1.53
N TYR A 48 18.50 -15.94 1.69
CA TYR A 48 19.23 -15.28 0.61
C TYR A 48 20.74 -15.58 0.69
N GLY A 49 21.15 -16.59 1.47
CA GLY A 49 22.56 -16.96 1.66
C GLY A 49 23.31 -17.20 0.36
N THR A 50 22.67 -17.87 -0.61
CA THR A 50 23.26 -18.12 -1.93
C THR A 50 23.61 -16.84 -2.69
N MET A 51 22.89 -15.74 -2.47
CA MET A 51 23.22 -14.44 -3.09
C MET A 51 24.45 -13.79 -2.47
N LEU A 52 24.74 -14.08 -1.20
CA LEU A 52 25.98 -13.65 -0.54
C LEU A 52 27.17 -14.48 -1.05
N GLU A 53 26.97 -15.78 -1.26
CA GLU A 53 28.02 -16.69 -1.72
C GLU A 53 28.42 -16.45 -3.18
N ASP A 54 27.46 -16.18 -4.05
CA ASP A 54 27.67 -15.92 -5.48
C ASP A 54 28.00 -14.44 -5.80
N GLY A 55 28.01 -13.57 -4.78
CA GLY A 55 28.33 -12.14 -4.94
C GLY A 55 27.24 -11.31 -5.65
N SER A 56 26.09 -11.91 -5.97
CA SER A 56 24.90 -11.26 -6.53
C SER A 56 24.02 -10.56 -5.47
N TYR A 57 24.59 -10.29 -4.30
CA TYR A 57 23.93 -9.59 -3.21
C TYR A 57 23.74 -8.11 -3.53
N GLU A 58 22.47 -7.68 -3.52
CA GLU A 58 22.10 -6.28 -3.65
C GLU A 58 21.03 -5.94 -2.61
N GLU A 59 21.25 -4.87 -1.84
CA GLU A 59 20.29 -4.45 -0.79
C GLU A 59 18.88 -4.19 -1.35
N LYS A 60 18.80 -3.64 -2.57
CA LYS A 60 17.52 -3.44 -3.27
C LYS A 60 16.78 -4.75 -3.53
N LYS A 61 17.49 -5.81 -3.89
CA LYS A 61 16.92 -7.14 -4.14
C LYS A 61 16.37 -7.74 -2.85
N ILE A 62 17.06 -7.54 -1.73
CA ILE A 62 16.58 -7.98 -0.41
C ILE A 62 15.33 -7.20 -0.02
N ILE A 63 15.28 -5.88 -0.24
CA ILE A 63 14.07 -5.07 0.00
C ILE A 63 12.88 -5.64 -0.81
N SER A 64 13.08 -5.91 -2.10
CA SER A 64 12.02 -6.48 -2.95
C SER A 64 11.57 -7.87 -2.46
N MET A 65 12.49 -8.71 -1.99
CA MET A 65 12.12 -10.02 -1.41
C MET A 65 11.33 -9.89 -0.10
N ILE A 66 11.66 -8.91 0.75
CA ILE A 66 10.91 -8.61 1.97
C ILE A 66 9.48 -8.16 1.61
N GLU A 67 9.35 -7.21 0.68
CA GLU A 67 8.06 -6.70 0.20
C GLU A 67 7.21 -7.81 -0.42
N GLU A 68 7.81 -8.65 -1.25
CA GLU A 68 7.14 -9.77 -1.90
C GLU A 68 6.64 -10.80 -0.89
N GLN A 69 7.52 -11.26 0.01
CA GLN A 69 7.16 -12.23 1.05
C GLN A 69 6.06 -11.71 1.96
N HIS A 70 6.11 -10.41 2.29
CA HIS A 70 5.09 -9.75 3.07
C HIS A 70 3.74 -9.75 2.33
N ARG A 71 3.71 -9.28 1.08
CA ARG A 71 2.50 -9.19 0.25
C ARG A 71 1.81 -10.53 -0.01
N VAL A 72 2.60 -11.59 -0.20
CA VAL A 72 2.06 -12.95 -0.33
C VAL A 72 1.29 -13.35 0.93
N MET A 73 1.88 -13.13 2.12
CA MET A 73 1.23 -13.47 3.39
C MET A 73 -0.06 -12.71 3.63
N ILE A 74 -0.09 -11.40 3.30
CA ILE A 74 -1.32 -10.59 3.34
C ILE A 74 -2.41 -11.21 2.46
N THR A 75 -2.04 -11.65 1.26
CA THR A 75 -2.97 -12.21 0.27
C THR A 75 -3.54 -13.54 0.75
N GLU A 76 -2.72 -14.39 1.37
CA GLU A 76 -3.15 -15.67 1.96
C GLU A 76 -4.15 -15.47 3.11
N ILE A 77 -3.95 -14.44 3.95
CA ILE A 77 -4.91 -14.07 5.00
C ILE A 77 -6.25 -13.66 4.38
N ARG A 78 -6.22 -12.79 3.37
CA ARG A 78 -7.44 -12.32 2.68
C ARG A 78 -8.15 -13.43 1.91
N ALA A 79 -7.41 -14.43 1.41
CA ALA A 79 -7.97 -15.62 0.79
C ALA A 79 -8.60 -16.60 1.80
N GLY A 80 -8.53 -16.32 3.10
CA GLY A 80 -9.12 -17.15 4.14
C GLY A 80 -8.30 -18.41 4.45
N ARG A 81 -6.99 -18.42 4.16
CA ARG A 81 -6.11 -19.56 4.51
C ARG A 81 -6.18 -19.91 6.01
N TYR A 82 -6.43 -18.92 6.85
CA TYR A 82 -6.52 -19.04 8.31
C TYR A 82 -7.99 -19.04 8.84
N ASP A 83 -8.98 -19.20 7.95
CA ASP A 83 -10.42 -19.18 8.28
C ASP A 83 -10.91 -20.47 8.95
N LYS A 84 -10.26 -21.60 8.65
CA LYS A 84 -10.51 -22.88 9.33
C LYS A 84 -9.56 -23.00 10.50
N GLY A 85 -10.08 -23.41 11.66
CA GLY A 85 -9.32 -23.75 12.87
C GLY A 85 -8.39 -24.95 12.70
N SER A 86 -7.62 -24.99 11.62
CA SER A 86 -6.43 -25.82 11.52
C SER A 86 -5.36 -25.14 12.36
N SER A 87 -5.36 -25.48 13.64
CA SER A 87 -4.15 -25.51 14.45
C SER A 87 -3.14 -26.45 13.78
N THR A 88 -2.50 -26.00 12.70
CA THR A 88 -1.16 -26.49 12.37
C THR A 88 -0.23 -25.63 13.19
N GLY A 89 -0.05 -26.03 14.46
CA GLY A 89 0.95 -25.44 15.33
C GLY A 89 2.33 -25.44 14.64
N PRO A 90 3.28 -24.64 15.14
CA PRO A 90 4.56 -24.41 14.48
C PRO A 90 5.24 -25.75 14.24
N GLN A 91 5.27 -26.19 12.99
CA GLN A 91 6.07 -27.33 12.59
C GLN A 91 7.51 -26.83 12.66
N ARG A 92 8.15 -27.08 13.81
CA ARG A 92 9.60 -27.02 13.96
C ARG A 92 10.16 -27.94 12.89
N ALA A 93 10.55 -27.37 11.75
CA ALA A 93 11.48 -28.01 10.84
C ALA A 93 12.83 -28.06 11.57
N ILE A 94 12.99 -29.12 12.36
CA ILE A 94 14.31 -29.65 12.69
C ILE A 94 14.80 -30.21 11.35
N VAL A 95 15.78 -29.55 10.76
CA VAL A 95 16.43 -30.07 9.55
C VAL A 95 17.38 -31.18 9.97
N ASP A 96 16.94 -32.43 9.83
CA ASP A 96 17.83 -33.59 9.80
C ASP A 96 18.50 -33.65 8.42
N PRO A 97 19.84 -33.60 8.32
CA PRO A 97 20.55 -33.39 7.05
C PRO A 97 20.91 -34.71 6.35
N LEU A 98 19.93 -35.60 6.12
CA LEU A 98 20.20 -36.80 5.32
C LEU A 98 18.94 -37.43 4.72
N ALA A 99 18.48 -36.92 3.59
CA ALA A 99 17.71 -37.70 2.63
C ALA A 99 17.75 -37.02 1.25
N GLU A 100 18.69 -37.46 0.42
CA GLU A 100 18.60 -37.31 -1.02
C GLU A 100 17.34 -38.01 -1.55
N GLY A 101 16.72 -37.40 -2.56
CA GLY A 101 16.01 -38.16 -3.59
C GLY A 101 14.53 -37.85 -3.74
N ILE A 102 14.24 -37.14 -4.84
CA ILE A 102 13.01 -37.21 -5.63
C ILE A 102 11.82 -36.43 -5.05
N ILE A 103 11.71 -35.16 -5.45
CA ILE A 103 10.39 -34.57 -5.71
C ILE A 103 10.41 -34.03 -7.14
N ASP A 104 9.76 -34.79 -8.02
CA ASP A 104 9.25 -34.34 -9.30
C ASP A 104 8.31 -33.13 -9.05
N SER A 105 8.86 -31.92 -9.18
CA SER A 105 8.10 -30.67 -9.16
C SER A 105 8.17 -30.06 -10.56
N LYS A 106 7.51 -30.72 -11.52
CA LYS A 106 7.23 -30.18 -12.86
C LYS A 106 6.16 -29.07 -12.85
N LYS A 107 6.35 -28.08 -12.00
CA LYS A 107 5.93 -26.69 -12.18
C LYS A 107 6.98 -25.85 -11.48
N SER A 108 8.11 -25.67 -12.17
CA SER A 108 9.21 -24.84 -11.66
C SER A 108 8.66 -23.48 -11.26
N LEU A 109 9.16 -22.93 -10.17
CA LEU A 109 8.80 -21.66 -9.56
C LEU A 109 8.56 -20.53 -10.58
N ASP A 110 9.34 -20.49 -11.67
CA ASP A 110 9.15 -19.61 -12.83
C ASP A 110 7.76 -19.66 -13.47
N GLN A 111 7.11 -20.82 -13.50
CA GLN A 111 5.80 -21.01 -14.10
C GLN A 111 4.68 -20.54 -13.16
N VAL A 112 4.89 -20.64 -11.85
CA VAL A 112 4.01 -20.04 -10.83
C VAL A 112 4.20 -18.51 -10.81
N ILE A 113 5.43 -18.02 -11.02
CA ILE A 113 5.74 -16.60 -11.18
C ILE A 113 5.11 -16.03 -12.45
N LEU A 114 5.17 -16.73 -13.58
CA LEU A 114 4.53 -16.33 -14.84
C LEU A 114 3.01 -16.35 -14.74
N ASP A 115 2.42 -17.38 -14.11
CA ASP A 115 0.97 -17.46 -13.84
C ASP A 115 0.52 -16.36 -12.86
N TYR A 116 1.37 -15.98 -11.90
CA TYR A 116 1.12 -14.90 -10.94
C TYR A 116 1.33 -13.50 -11.52
N LEU A 117 2.35 -13.27 -12.34
CA LEU A 117 2.57 -12.02 -13.08
C LEU A 117 1.43 -11.82 -14.08
N ALA A 118 1.05 -12.88 -14.80
CA ALA A 118 -0.11 -12.86 -15.69
C ALA A 118 -1.42 -12.59 -14.93
N SER A 119 -1.60 -13.15 -13.73
CA SER A 119 -2.80 -12.93 -12.91
C SER A 119 -2.79 -11.65 -12.04
N GLU A 120 -1.63 -11.02 -11.81
CA GLU A 120 -1.51 -9.65 -11.29
C GLU A 120 -1.77 -8.60 -12.37
N GLU A 121 -1.41 -8.89 -13.62
CA GLU A 121 -1.78 -8.08 -14.79
C GLU A 121 -3.29 -8.17 -15.09
N GLU A 122 -3.97 -9.25 -14.69
CA GLU A 122 -5.43 -9.40 -14.84
C GLU A 122 -6.26 -8.69 -13.75
N LYS A 123 -5.70 -8.36 -12.58
CA LYS A 123 -6.46 -7.63 -11.56
C LYS A 123 -6.44 -6.14 -11.85
N GLU A 124 -7.53 -5.65 -12.41
CA GLU A 124 -7.82 -4.23 -12.55
C GLU A 124 -7.58 -3.53 -11.19
N LYS A 125 -6.55 -2.67 -11.11
CA LYS A 125 -6.32 -1.80 -9.95
C LYS A 125 -6.95 -0.43 -10.22
N LEU A 126 -7.56 0.18 -9.21
CA LEU A 126 -8.01 1.56 -9.33
C LEU A 126 -6.80 2.49 -9.30
N VAL A 127 -6.74 3.38 -10.28
CA VAL A 127 -5.74 4.44 -10.42
C VAL A 127 -6.47 5.78 -10.33
N LEU A 128 -6.12 6.57 -9.33
CA LEU A 128 -6.60 7.94 -9.19
C LEU A 128 -5.62 8.89 -9.87
N GLN A 129 -6.16 9.84 -10.65
CA GLN A 129 -5.40 10.93 -11.24
C GLN A 129 -6.09 12.26 -10.95
N LEU A 130 -5.28 13.29 -10.71
CA LEU A 130 -5.75 14.65 -10.51
C LEU A 130 -5.29 15.50 -11.69
N GLN A 131 -6.21 16.28 -12.25
CA GLN A 131 -5.95 17.20 -13.34
C GLN A 131 -6.51 18.59 -12.97
N GLY A 132 -5.74 19.64 -13.20
CA GLY A 132 -6.20 21.04 -13.09
C GLY A 132 -5.68 21.84 -11.89
N ALA A 133 -5.58 21.25 -10.69
CA ALA A 133 -5.11 21.98 -9.49
C ALA A 133 -3.84 21.36 -8.90
N HIS A 134 -2.68 21.75 -9.45
CA HIS A 134 -1.37 21.34 -8.92
C HIS A 134 -0.93 22.19 -7.71
N GLU A 135 -1.50 23.39 -7.55
CA GLU A 135 -1.13 24.36 -6.51
C GLU A 135 -2.38 24.89 -5.80
N PHE A 136 -2.77 24.22 -4.72
CA PHE A 136 -3.81 24.72 -3.83
C PHE A 136 -3.30 25.94 -3.07
N THR A 137 -4.00 27.06 -3.22
CA THR A 137 -3.72 28.32 -2.52
C THR A 137 -4.86 28.65 -1.58
N GLU A 138 -4.55 29.02 -0.33
CA GLU A 138 -5.55 29.41 0.67
C GLU A 138 -6.44 30.57 0.19
N GLY A 139 -7.75 30.44 0.39
CA GLY A 139 -8.75 31.46 0.05
C GLY A 139 -9.07 31.59 -1.43
N GLU A 140 -8.44 30.80 -2.31
CA GLU A 140 -8.79 30.75 -3.73
C GLU A 140 -9.76 29.60 -4.03
N GLY A 141 -10.68 29.87 -4.97
CA GLY A 141 -11.52 28.85 -5.58
C GLY A 141 -10.65 27.99 -6.49
N CYS A 142 -10.62 26.69 -6.25
CA CYS A 142 -9.90 25.74 -7.10
C CYS A 142 -10.90 24.76 -7.73
N THR A 143 -10.78 24.58 -9.04
CA THR A 143 -11.43 23.50 -9.77
C THR A 143 -10.46 22.33 -9.87
N LEU A 144 -10.85 21.21 -9.29
CA LEU A 144 -10.10 19.97 -9.30
C LEU A 144 -10.85 18.94 -10.14
N THR A 145 -10.22 18.43 -11.19
CA THR A 145 -10.74 17.33 -11.97
C THR A 145 -10.11 16.04 -11.49
N ILE A 146 -10.95 15.17 -10.95
CA ILE A 146 -10.56 13.87 -10.41
C ILE A 146 -10.93 12.83 -11.47
N ILE A 147 -9.94 12.08 -11.93
CA ILE A 147 -10.10 11.04 -12.95
C ILE A 147 -9.76 9.72 -12.28
N THR A 148 -10.68 8.77 -12.33
CA THR A 148 -10.49 7.40 -11.85
C THR A 148 -10.48 6.48 -13.04
N LYS A 149 -9.40 5.74 -13.19
CA LYS A 149 -9.24 4.74 -14.25
C LYS A 149 -8.71 3.43 -13.69
N THR A 150 -8.85 2.35 -14.43
CA THR A 150 -8.23 1.06 -14.08
C THR A 150 -6.75 1.10 -14.42
N SER A 151 -6.01 0.07 -13.99
CA SER A 151 -4.63 -0.17 -14.44
C SER A 151 -4.51 -0.35 -15.95
N GLN A 152 -5.63 -0.63 -16.64
CA GLN A 152 -5.73 -0.73 -18.10
C GLN A 152 -6.22 0.58 -18.75
N GLU A 153 -6.22 1.68 -18.00
CA GLU A 153 -6.66 3.01 -18.44
C GLU A 153 -8.16 3.13 -18.76
N GLU A 154 -8.97 2.17 -18.33
CA GLU A 154 -10.42 2.23 -18.52
C GLU A 154 -11.10 3.10 -17.45
N PRO A 155 -12.08 3.95 -17.82
CA PRO A 155 -12.73 4.83 -16.86
C PRO A 155 -13.59 4.07 -15.84
N LEU A 156 -13.36 4.33 -14.55
CA LEU A 156 -14.13 3.71 -13.46
C LEU A 156 -15.32 4.57 -13.05
N LYS A 157 -16.51 4.14 -13.46
CA LYS A 157 -17.77 4.78 -13.05
C LYS A 157 -18.15 4.44 -11.62
N GLY A 158 -18.81 5.37 -10.93
CA GLY A 158 -19.38 5.13 -9.61
C GLY A 158 -18.35 5.04 -8.48
N THR A 159 -17.08 5.37 -8.75
CA THR A 159 -16.03 5.43 -7.74
C THR A 159 -16.40 6.49 -6.71
N LYS A 160 -16.46 6.09 -5.43
CA LYS A 160 -16.68 7.02 -4.32
C LYS A 160 -15.42 7.85 -4.10
N ILE A 161 -15.53 9.15 -4.28
CA ILE A 161 -14.47 10.13 -4.06
C ILE A 161 -14.76 10.91 -2.78
N ILE A 162 -13.75 11.00 -1.92
CA ILE A 162 -13.80 11.77 -0.69
C ILE A 162 -12.59 12.70 -0.66
N VAL A 163 -12.85 14.01 -0.63
CA VAL A 163 -11.82 15.04 -0.54
C VAL A 163 -11.84 15.60 0.87
N LYS A 164 -10.72 15.44 1.58
CA LYS A 164 -10.51 15.92 2.95
C LYS A 164 -9.32 16.86 2.98
N ILE A 165 -9.36 17.83 3.86
CA ILE A 165 -8.21 18.67 4.20
C ILE A 165 -7.72 18.20 5.56
N ILE A 166 -6.47 17.73 5.60
CA ILE A 166 -5.77 17.38 6.84
C ILE A 166 -4.84 18.55 7.20
N SER A 167 -4.87 18.94 8.47
CA SER A 167 -4.00 19.99 8.99
C SER A 167 -3.37 19.50 10.30
N THR A 168 -2.19 20.02 10.60
CA THR A 168 -1.47 19.74 11.85
C THR A 168 -2.13 20.41 13.06
N VAL A 169 -2.94 21.45 12.85
CA VAL A 169 -3.52 22.29 13.91
C VAL A 169 -5.02 22.08 14.14
N LYS A 170 -5.73 21.48 13.17
CA LYS A 170 -7.19 21.28 13.23
C LYS A 170 -7.56 19.85 12.82
N LYS A 171 -8.74 19.41 13.27
CA LYS A 171 -9.35 18.15 12.82
C LYS A 171 -9.52 18.15 11.30
N PRO A 172 -9.40 16.99 10.63
CA PRO A 172 -9.61 16.89 9.20
C PRO A 172 -11.03 17.32 8.80
N ILE A 173 -11.13 18.15 7.78
CA ILE A 173 -12.39 18.68 7.28
C ILE A 173 -12.67 18.01 5.93
N THR A 174 -13.80 17.31 5.81
CA THR A 174 -14.26 16.80 4.51
C THR A 174 -14.88 17.97 3.74
N ILE A 175 -14.25 18.36 2.63
CA ILE A 175 -14.73 19.46 1.78
C ILE A 175 -15.65 18.98 0.67
N TYR A 176 -15.50 17.72 0.25
CA TYR A 176 -16.34 17.14 -0.79
C TYR A 176 -16.45 15.63 -0.62
N GLU A 177 -17.64 15.08 -0.87
CA GLU A 177 -17.88 13.64 -1.01
C GLU A 177 -18.84 13.43 -2.18
N GLY A 178 -18.47 12.58 -3.13
CA GLY A 178 -19.29 12.29 -4.30
C GLY A 178 -18.89 11.00 -4.99
N LYS A 179 -19.47 10.74 -6.17
CA LYS A 179 -19.13 9.58 -7.01
C LYS A 179 -18.77 10.03 -8.41
N THR A 180 -17.83 9.35 -9.05
CA THR A 180 -17.46 9.62 -10.45
C THR A 180 -18.59 9.26 -11.43
N ASP A 181 -18.66 10.00 -12.54
CA ASP A 181 -19.63 9.76 -13.60
C ASP A 181 -19.27 8.52 -14.45
N ARG A 182 -20.04 8.21 -15.50
CA ARG A 182 -19.83 7.11 -16.44
C ARG A 182 -18.46 7.13 -17.12
N ASN A 183 -17.86 8.31 -17.26
CA ASN A 183 -16.53 8.50 -17.81
C ASN A 183 -15.42 8.40 -16.75
N GLY A 184 -15.73 8.03 -15.51
CA GLY A 184 -14.75 7.98 -14.42
C GLY A 184 -14.18 9.34 -14.05
N VAL A 185 -14.82 10.43 -14.49
CA VAL A 185 -14.40 11.80 -14.20
C VAL A 185 -15.35 12.41 -13.19
N LEU A 186 -14.80 13.17 -12.26
CA LEU A 186 -15.52 13.98 -11.30
C LEU A 186 -14.87 15.36 -11.21
N MET A 187 -15.61 16.37 -11.63
CA MET A 187 -15.18 17.75 -11.48
C MET A 187 -15.73 18.28 -10.15
N VAL A 188 -14.83 18.72 -9.29
CA VAL A 188 -15.19 19.35 -8.02
C VAL A 188 -14.70 20.78 -8.03
N GLU A 189 -15.59 21.70 -7.70
CA GLU A 189 -15.27 23.09 -7.45
C GLU A 189 -15.43 23.34 -5.95
N PHE A 190 -14.35 23.78 -5.31
CA PHE A 190 -14.40 24.14 -3.91
C PHE A 190 -13.50 25.34 -3.64
N VAL A 191 -13.89 26.14 -2.67
CA VAL A 191 -13.05 27.24 -2.17
C VAL A 191 -12.19 26.70 -1.05
N MET A 192 -10.88 26.92 -1.16
CA MET A 192 -9.93 26.46 -0.15
C MET A 192 -10.18 27.25 1.16
N PRO A 193 -10.66 26.61 2.25
CA PRO A 193 -10.95 27.32 3.48
C PRO A 193 -9.65 27.84 4.12
N GLU A 194 -9.74 28.97 4.83
CA GLU A 194 -8.62 29.49 5.62
C GLU A 194 -8.27 28.52 6.76
N PHE A 195 -7.00 28.14 6.85
CA PHE A 195 -6.53 27.26 7.91
C PHE A 195 -5.53 27.99 8.83
N PRO A 196 -5.53 27.68 10.14
CA PRO A 196 -4.61 28.34 11.06
C PRO A 196 -3.16 28.02 10.72
N ASP A 197 -2.24 28.88 11.15
CA ASP A 197 -0.82 28.80 10.85
C ASP A 197 -0.24 27.37 11.05
N GLY A 198 -0.01 26.66 9.95
CA GLY A 198 0.58 25.32 9.95
C GLY A 198 0.69 24.71 8.54
N ASN A 199 1.30 23.53 8.44
CA ASN A 199 1.28 22.74 7.20
C ASN A 199 -0.10 22.08 7.04
N ALA A 200 -0.71 22.22 5.87
CA ALA A 200 -1.95 21.58 5.49
C ALA A 200 -1.76 20.77 4.20
N ALA A 201 -2.47 19.65 4.08
CA ALA A 201 -2.52 18.85 2.87
C ALA A 201 -3.98 18.50 2.51
N VAL A 202 -4.27 18.45 1.21
CA VAL A 202 -5.50 17.87 0.68
C VAL A 202 -5.26 16.36 0.53
N LEU A 203 -6.13 15.57 1.12
CA LEU A 203 -6.22 14.13 0.99
C LEU A 203 -7.42 13.79 0.10
N ILE A 204 -7.18 13.23 -1.06
CA ILE A 204 -8.20 12.74 -1.98
C ILE A 204 -8.20 11.22 -1.90
N GLN A 205 -9.31 10.62 -1.51
CA GLN A 205 -9.46 9.18 -1.39
C GLN A 205 -10.50 8.71 -2.41
N ALA A 206 -10.16 7.67 -3.16
CA ALA A 206 -11.02 7.02 -4.13
C ALA A 206 -11.28 5.57 -3.73
N PHE A 207 -12.54 5.16 -3.73
CA PHE A 207 -12.98 3.80 -3.39
C PHE A 207 -13.90 3.27 -4.47
N SER A 208 -13.58 2.10 -5.01
CA SER A 208 -14.37 1.40 -6.01
C SER A 208 -14.40 -0.11 -5.71
N ASP A 209 -15.19 -0.85 -6.47
CA ASP A 209 -15.36 -2.30 -6.32
C ASP A 209 -14.06 -3.07 -6.58
N ILE A 210 -13.19 -2.54 -7.44
CA ILE A 210 -11.91 -3.17 -7.80
C ILE A 210 -10.75 -2.79 -6.86
N GLY A 211 -10.94 -1.80 -5.98
CA GLY A 211 -9.89 -1.32 -5.09
C GLY A 211 -10.06 0.12 -4.63
N SER A 212 -9.04 0.62 -3.94
CA SER A 212 -9.00 1.98 -3.42
C SER A 212 -7.64 2.61 -3.65
N ASP A 213 -7.61 3.91 -3.91
CA ASP A 213 -6.39 4.68 -4.11
C ASP A 213 -6.49 6.03 -3.41
N GLU A 214 -5.37 6.60 -2.97
CA GLU A 214 -5.36 7.88 -2.27
C GLU A 214 -4.20 8.78 -2.71
N ILE A 215 -4.48 10.08 -2.82
CA ILE A 215 -3.50 11.11 -3.18
C ILE A 215 -3.45 12.17 -2.08
N LYS A 216 -2.22 12.52 -1.66
CA LYS A 216 -1.92 13.56 -0.67
C LYS A 216 -1.19 14.71 -1.36
N GLN A 217 -1.82 15.87 -1.46
CA GLN A 217 -1.23 17.07 -2.05
C GLN A 217 -1.03 18.15 -0.99
N LEU A 218 0.18 18.67 -0.85
CA LEU A 218 0.47 19.77 0.08
C LEU A 218 -0.15 21.08 -0.41
N ILE A 219 -0.72 21.86 0.51
CA ILE A 219 -1.28 23.18 0.22
C ILE A 219 -0.21 24.24 0.47
N LYS A 220 -0.02 25.16 -0.49
CA LYS A 220 0.87 26.30 -0.31
C LYS A 220 0.11 27.44 0.35
N LYS A 221 0.69 28.02 1.40
CA LYS A 221 0.18 29.28 1.96
C LYS A 221 0.40 30.40 0.94
N ARG A 222 -0.60 31.26 0.77
CA ARG A 222 -0.44 32.54 0.10
C ARG A 222 0.59 33.33 0.92
N LYS A 223 1.76 33.64 0.36
CA LYS A 223 2.65 34.62 0.97
C LYS A 223 1.84 35.92 1.09
N LYS A 224 1.55 36.36 2.32
CA LYS A 224 1.06 37.72 2.55
C LYS A 224 2.06 38.64 1.86
N VAL A 225 1.67 39.23 0.73
CA VAL A 225 2.40 40.35 0.15
C VAL A 225 2.25 41.45 1.19
N VAL A 226 3.25 41.60 2.03
CA VAL A 226 3.40 42.75 2.91
C VAL A 226 3.55 43.93 1.97
N THR A 227 2.45 44.61 1.68
CA THR A 227 2.48 45.89 0.99
C THR A 227 3.32 46.81 1.86
N PRO A 228 4.46 47.34 1.39
CA PRO A 228 5.19 48.31 2.17
C PRO A 228 4.27 49.52 2.34
N ARG A 229 3.84 49.77 3.58
CA ARG A 229 3.15 51.00 3.95
C ARG A 229 4.06 52.16 3.55
N LYS A 230 3.68 52.89 2.49
CA LYS A 230 4.19 54.24 2.22
C LYS A 230 3.94 55.06 3.49
N LYS A 231 5.02 55.45 4.17
CA LYS A 231 4.95 56.46 5.23
C LYS A 231 4.73 57.84 4.57
N PRO A 232 3.91 58.71 5.21
CA PRO A 232 3.61 60.05 4.72
C PRO A 232 4.84 60.97 4.76
#